data_AF-A0A5J4TUM0-F1
#
_entry.id   AF-A0A5J4TUM0-F1
#
_cell.length_a   1.000
_cell.length_b   1.000
_cell.length_c   1.000
_cell.angle_alpha   90.00
_cell.angle_beta   90.00
_cell.angle_gamma   90.00
#
_symmetry.space_group_name_H-M   'P 1'
#
loop_
_entity.id
_entity.type
_entity.pdbx_description
1 polymer ?
#
loop_
_entity_poly.entity_id
_entity_poly.type
_entity_poly.pdbx_seq_one_letter_code
_entity_poly.pdbx_strand_id
1 'polypeptide(L)'
;MCIWQIQYDGNAQVQSELVSARYAGVLAIAISTASGQGEEQAKEINQGLVRIFKFLKELRKGRNDNNSSFQPLPMLAKRSEEQIEEEGGIEEIEAQLINNGEVYECFDQHDIKLQAKFAKRSMMNCFINRYSANPK
;
A
#
# COMPACT_ATOMS: atom_id res chain seq x y z
N MET A 1 5.05 22.25 0.12
CA MET A 1 5.64 20.91 0.32
C MET A 1 4.50 19.90 0.25
N CYS A 2 4.54 18.96 -0.68
CA CYS A 2 3.47 17.97 -0.86
C CYS A 2 3.72 16.74 0.00
N ILE A 3 2.67 16.02 0.40
CA ILE A 3 2.76 14.82 1.25
C ILE A 3 3.70 13.75 0.67
N TRP A 4 3.75 13.61 -0.65
CA TRP A 4 4.69 12.71 -1.31
C TRP A 4 6.16 13.05 -1.04
N GLN A 5 6.50 14.34 -1.04
CA GLN A 5 7.87 14.80 -0.76
C GLN A 5 8.25 14.50 0.69
N ILE A 6 7.31 14.68 1.63
CA ILE A 6 7.49 14.35 3.05
C ILE A 6 7.75 12.86 3.23
N GLN A 7 7.02 12.02 2.49
CA GLN A 7 7.21 10.58 2.49
C GLN A 7 8.59 10.19 1.92
N TYR A 8 9.02 10.80 0.81
CA TYR A 8 10.26 10.47 0.11
C TYR A 8 11.53 11.00 0.78
N ASP A 9 11.48 12.16 1.43
CA ASP A 9 12.65 12.75 2.11
C ASP A 9 12.65 12.48 3.63
N GLY A 10 11.51 12.03 4.17
CA GLY A 10 11.32 11.83 5.60
C GLY A 10 12.18 10.71 6.20
N ASN A 11 12.81 11.02 7.34
CA ASN A 11 13.54 10.05 8.17
C ASN A 11 12.58 9.11 8.94
N ALA A 12 13.12 8.22 9.77
CA ALA A 12 12.31 7.27 10.55
C ALA A 12 11.21 7.91 11.42
N GLN A 13 11.48 9.10 11.99
CA GLN A 13 10.50 9.83 12.79
C GLN A 13 9.33 10.29 11.93
N VAL A 14 9.60 10.88 10.76
CA VAL A 14 8.58 11.28 9.79
C VAL A 14 7.75 10.08 9.33
N GLN A 15 8.39 8.94 9.06
CA GLN A 15 7.66 7.72 8.67
C GLN A 15 6.72 7.24 9.81
N SER A 16 7.15 7.33 11.07
CA SER A 16 6.31 7.01 12.24
C SER A 16 5.09 7.93 12.34
N GLU A 17 5.28 9.22 12.10
CA GLU A 17 4.19 10.20 12.07
C GLU A 17 3.19 9.90 10.97
N LEU A 18 3.65 9.56 9.76
CA LEU A 18 2.78 9.15 8.66
C LEU A 18 1.94 7.91 9.01
N VAL A 19 2.55 6.90 9.64
CA VAL A 19 1.81 5.72 10.10
C VAL A 19 0.81 6.08 11.21
N SER A 20 1.19 6.96 12.13
CA SER A 20 0.28 7.42 13.19
C SER A 20 -0.92 8.18 12.63
N ALA A 21 -0.72 8.91 11.54
CA ALA A 21 -1.75 9.64 10.81
C ALA A 21 -2.59 8.75 9.87
N ARG A 22 -2.42 7.42 9.91
CA ARG A 22 -3.07 6.45 9.03
C ARG A 22 -2.89 6.75 7.54
N TYR A 23 -1.74 7.31 7.15
CA TYR A 23 -1.46 7.74 5.77
C TYR A 23 -1.76 6.64 4.73
N ALA A 24 -1.36 5.40 5.02
CA ALA A 24 -1.61 4.26 4.14
C ALA A 24 -3.11 3.96 3.95
N GLY A 25 -3.90 4.03 5.03
CA GLY A 25 -5.37 3.88 4.96
C GLY A 25 -6.02 5.02 4.18
N VAL A 26 -5.61 6.27 4.41
CA VAL A 26 -6.13 7.44 3.68
C VAL A 26 -5.88 7.33 2.18
N LEU A 27 -4.69 6.88 1.76
CA LEU A 27 -4.42 6.64 0.35
C LEU A 27 -5.30 5.52 -0.24
N ALA A 28 -5.54 4.45 0.52
CA ALA A 28 -6.35 3.33 0.07
C ALA A 28 -7.82 3.73 -0.14
N ILE A 29 -8.37 4.54 0.78
CA ILE A 29 -9.71 5.13 0.62
C ILE A 29 -9.75 6.03 -0.61
N ALA A 30 -8.75 6.91 -0.78
CA ALA A 30 -8.71 7.83 -1.92
C ALA A 30 -8.72 7.08 -3.27
N ILE A 31 -7.94 6.01 -3.39
CA ILE A 31 -7.95 5.12 -4.56
C ILE A 31 -9.36 4.54 -4.78
N SER A 32 -9.99 4.04 -3.71
CA SER A 32 -11.33 3.44 -3.78
C SER A 32 -12.43 4.41 -4.19
N THR A 33 -12.30 5.69 -3.82
CA THR A 33 -13.25 6.72 -4.24
C THR A 33 -13.05 7.17 -5.69
N ALA A 34 -11.88 6.92 -6.30
CA ALA A 34 -11.54 7.40 -7.62
C ALA A 34 -11.98 6.46 -8.77
N SER A 35 -12.31 5.20 -8.47
CA SER A 35 -12.59 4.11 -9.44
C SER A 35 -13.84 4.26 -10.33
N GLY A 36 -14.49 5.43 -10.36
CA GLY A 36 -15.76 5.64 -11.08
C GLY A 36 -15.71 6.58 -12.29
N GLN A 37 -14.53 7.02 -12.74
CA GLN A 37 -14.39 8.12 -13.71
C GLN A 37 -13.16 7.93 -14.64
N GLY A 38 -13.08 8.67 -15.76
CA GLY A 38 -12.25 8.40 -16.97
C GLY A 38 -10.70 8.43 -16.87
N GLU A 39 -10.03 8.58 -18.02
CA GLU A 39 -8.56 8.39 -18.18
C GLU A 39 -7.66 9.21 -17.24
N GLU A 40 -8.09 10.42 -16.84
CA GLU A 40 -7.29 11.28 -15.95
C GLU A 40 -7.27 10.75 -14.51
N GLN A 41 -8.38 10.20 -14.01
CA GLN A 41 -8.40 9.52 -12.71
C GLN A 41 -7.61 8.21 -12.73
N ALA A 42 -7.52 7.52 -13.87
CA ALA A 42 -6.67 6.32 -13.98
C ALA A 42 -5.20 6.63 -13.67
N LYS A 43 -4.69 7.80 -14.10
CA LYS A 43 -3.33 8.25 -13.78
C LYS A 43 -3.16 8.58 -12.29
N GLU A 44 -4.16 9.22 -11.68
CA GLU A 44 -4.14 9.54 -10.25
C GLU A 44 -4.20 8.28 -9.37
N ILE A 45 -5.04 7.32 -9.75
CA ILE A 45 -5.11 5.99 -9.14
C ILE A 45 -3.75 5.30 -9.22
N ASN A 46 -3.13 5.25 -10.40
CA ASN A 46 -1.81 4.67 -10.59
C ASN A 46 -0.75 5.35 -9.73
N GLN A 47 -0.77 6.69 -9.65
CA GLN A 47 0.14 7.40 -8.75
C GLN A 47 -0.12 7.07 -7.28
N GLY A 48 -1.38 6.97 -6.85
CA GLY A 48 -1.75 6.54 -5.50
C GLY A 48 -1.21 5.16 -5.14
N LEU A 49 -1.39 4.19 -6.05
CA LEU A 49 -0.89 2.81 -5.90
C LEU A 49 0.64 2.78 -5.76
N VAL A 50 1.36 3.50 -6.62
CA VAL A 50 2.82 3.62 -6.55
C VAL A 50 3.27 4.23 -5.22
N ARG A 51 2.55 5.21 -4.69
CA ARG A 51 2.87 5.86 -3.40
C ARG A 51 2.69 4.90 -2.22
N ILE A 52 1.56 4.20 -2.13
CA ILE A 52 1.33 3.19 -1.08
C ILE A 52 2.44 2.14 -1.14
N PHE A 53 2.74 1.67 -2.34
CA PHE A 53 3.71 0.63 -2.54
C PHE A 53 5.12 1.05 -2.08
N LYS A 54 5.62 2.20 -2.56
CA LYS A 54 6.93 2.73 -2.18
C LYS A 54 7.03 2.92 -0.66
N PHE A 55 6.01 3.51 -0.05
CA PHE A 55 5.94 3.68 1.40
C PHE A 55 6.09 2.35 2.15
N LEU A 56 5.31 1.32 1.78
CA LEU A 56 5.42 0.00 2.41
C LEU A 56 6.75 -0.70 2.11
N LYS A 57 7.33 -0.54 0.93
CA LYS A 57 8.64 -1.11 0.56
C LYS A 57 9.76 -0.52 1.43
N GLU A 58 9.77 0.79 1.57
CA GLU A 58 10.78 1.52 2.34
C GLU A 58 10.63 1.26 3.84
N LEU A 59 9.41 1.17 4.36
CA LEU A 59 9.20 0.72 5.75
C LEU A 59 9.75 -0.71 5.98
N ARG A 60 9.64 -1.62 5.02
CA ARG A 60 10.11 -3.01 5.20
C ARG A 60 11.61 -3.19 4.98
N LYS A 61 12.22 -2.42 4.08
CA LYS A 61 13.62 -2.60 3.66
C LYS A 61 14.56 -1.50 4.16
N GLY A 62 14.00 -0.45 4.76
CA GLY A 62 14.74 0.79 4.99
C GLY A 62 14.95 1.56 3.69
N ARG A 63 15.62 2.70 3.81
CA ARG A 63 16.08 3.53 2.70
C ARG A 63 17.56 3.79 2.88
N ASN A 64 18.32 3.77 1.78
CA ASN A 64 19.73 4.15 1.79
C ASN A 64 20.08 4.96 0.55
N ASP A 65 19.44 6.13 0.44
CA ASP A 65 19.60 7.05 -0.69
C ASP A 65 20.30 8.33 -0.22
N ASN A 66 20.84 9.12 -1.17
CA ASN A 66 21.56 10.37 -0.87
C ASN A 66 20.71 11.40 -0.12
N ASN A 67 19.38 11.34 -0.24
CA ASN A 67 18.45 12.33 0.32
C ASN A 67 17.93 11.95 1.72
N SER A 68 17.85 10.66 2.03
CA SER A 68 17.27 10.18 3.28
C SER A 68 17.65 8.72 3.51
N SER A 69 18.01 8.40 4.76
CA SER A 69 18.39 7.05 5.16
C SER A 69 17.74 6.68 6.48
N PHE A 70 17.19 5.47 6.54
CA PHE A 70 16.67 4.88 7.77
C PHE A 70 16.71 3.36 7.70
N GLN A 71 16.91 2.74 8.87
CA GLN A 71 16.88 1.28 9.03
C GLN A 71 15.47 0.73 8.78
N PRO A 72 15.32 -0.54 8.37
CA PRO A 72 14.01 -1.17 8.26
C PRO A 72 13.11 -0.93 9.48
N LEU A 73 11.85 -0.56 9.24
CA LEU A 73 10.80 -0.29 10.22
C LEU A 73 9.64 -1.30 10.06
N PRO A 74 9.87 -2.62 10.25
CA PRO A 74 8.89 -3.67 9.93
C PRO A 74 7.60 -3.58 10.75
N MET A 75 7.65 -3.06 11.98
CA MET A 75 6.46 -2.86 12.81
C MET A 75 5.53 -1.78 12.22
N LEU A 76 6.11 -0.72 11.67
CA LEU A 76 5.36 0.37 11.02
C LEU A 76 4.75 -0.10 9.70
N ALA A 77 5.48 -0.94 8.94
CA ALA A 77 4.94 -1.58 7.75
C ALA A 77 3.71 -2.43 8.10
N LYS A 78 3.81 -3.28 9.13
CA LYS A 78 2.70 -4.14 9.57
C LYS A 78 1.46 -3.32 9.96
N ARG A 79 1.64 -2.26 10.75
CA ARG A 79 0.54 -1.36 11.13
C ARG A 79 -0.10 -0.67 9.91
N SER A 80 0.70 -0.30 8.92
CA SER A 80 0.20 0.33 7.69
C SER A 80 -0.61 -0.65 6.84
N GLU A 81 -0.20 -1.91 6.76
CA GLU A 81 -0.98 -2.99 6.12
C GLU A 81 -2.32 -3.22 6.83
N GLU A 82 -2.29 -3.26 8.17
CA GLU A 82 -3.50 -3.39 9.00
C GLU A 82 -4.47 -2.21 8.76
N GLN A 83 -3.95 -0.99 8.64
CA GLN A 83 -4.77 0.18 8.28
C GLN A 83 -5.43 0.04 6.91
N ILE A 84 -4.71 -0.42 5.89
CA ILE A 84 -5.29 -0.63 4.54
C ILE A 84 -6.40 -1.68 4.58
N GLU A 85 -6.18 -2.76 5.34
CA GLU A 85 -7.14 -3.84 5.52
C GLU A 85 -8.40 -3.36 6.27
N GLU A 86 -8.24 -2.58 7.34
CA GLU A 86 -9.35 -2.01 8.12
C GLU A 86 -10.26 -1.10 7.28
N GLU A 87 -9.71 -0.35 6.32
CA GLU A 87 -10.48 0.54 5.45
C GLU A 87 -11.07 -0.18 4.21
N GLY A 88 -10.94 -1.50 4.10
CA GLY A 88 -11.40 -2.27 2.93
C GLY A 88 -10.66 -1.91 1.63
N GLY A 89 -9.47 -1.32 1.75
CA GLY A 89 -8.70 -0.86 0.60
C GLY A 89 -7.94 -1.97 -0.12
N ILE A 90 -7.85 -3.17 0.46
CA ILE A 90 -7.07 -4.27 -0.11
C ILE A 90 -7.74 -4.84 -1.36
N GLU A 91 -9.06 -5.05 -1.33
CA GLU A 91 -9.82 -5.57 -2.47
C GLU A 91 -9.76 -4.62 -3.66
N GLU A 92 -9.87 -3.32 -3.39
CA GLU A 92 -9.82 -2.31 -4.43
C GLU A 92 -8.41 -2.16 -5.02
N ILE A 93 -7.37 -2.14 -4.18
CA ILE A 93 -5.98 -2.12 -4.65
C ILE A 93 -5.71 -3.34 -5.55
N GLU A 94 -6.20 -4.53 -5.16
CA GLU A 94 -6.07 -5.74 -5.97
C GLU A 94 -6.82 -5.63 -7.31
N ALA A 95 -8.06 -5.13 -7.31
CA ALA A 95 -8.84 -4.93 -8.53
C ALA A 95 -8.17 -3.93 -9.49
N GLN A 96 -7.65 -2.81 -8.96
CA GLN A 96 -6.95 -1.81 -9.76
C GLN A 96 -5.61 -2.31 -10.31
N LEU A 97 -4.88 -3.13 -9.55
CA LEU A 97 -3.64 -3.76 -10.03
C LEU A 97 -3.89 -4.71 -11.20
N ILE A 98 -4.96 -5.51 -11.14
CA ILE A 98 -5.33 -6.44 -12.22
C ILE A 98 -5.73 -5.67 -13.49
N ASN A 99 -6.47 -4.58 -13.33
CA ASN A 99 -6.97 -3.78 -14.46
C ASN A 99 -5.88 -2.92 -15.10
N ASN A 100 -4.95 -2.35 -14.32
CA ASN A 100 -3.89 -1.49 -14.81
C ASN A 100 -2.57 -2.25 -14.98
N GLY A 101 -2.51 -3.10 -16.01
CA GLY A 101 -1.33 -3.90 -16.37
C GLY A 101 0.01 -3.12 -16.48
N GLU A 102 -0.03 -1.80 -16.72
CA GLU A 102 1.15 -0.92 -16.75
C GLU A 102 1.77 -0.70 -15.36
N VAL A 103 0.99 -0.84 -14.29
CA VAL A 103 1.49 -0.69 -12.92
C VAL A 103 2.59 -1.73 -12.67
N TYR A 104 2.52 -2.93 -13.24
CA TYR A 104 3.53 -3.98 -13.04
C TYR A 104 4.93 -3.61 -13.53
N GLU A 105 5.08 -2.70 -14.51
CA GLU A 105 6.41 -2.34 -15.03
C GLU A 105 7.23 -1.49 -14.04
N CYS A 106 6.58 -0.82 -13.08
CA CYS A 106 7.27 0.00 -12.08
C CYS A 106 7.61 -0.75 -10.77
N PHE A 107 7.38 -2.07 -10.72
CA PHE A 107 7.57 -2.94 -9.56
C PHE A 107 8.70 -3.94 -9.87
N ASP A 108 9.76 -3.97 -9.06
CA ASP A 108 10.89 -4.90 -9.26
C ASP A 108 10.44 -6.36 -9.01
N GLN A 109 11.19 -7.36 -9.49
CA GLN A 109 10.96 -8.79 -9.19
C GLN A 109 10.83 -9.13 -7.69
N HIS A 110 11.38 -8.32 -6.78
CA HIS A 110 11.19 -8.47 -5.34
C HIS A 110 9.77 -8.13 -4.86
N ASP A 111 9.05 -7.37 -5.67
CA ASP A 111 7.74 -6.82 -5.39
C ASP A 111 6.64 -7.83 -5.80
N ILE A 112 6.95 -8.75 -6.72
CA ILE A 112 6.16 -9.98 -6.99
C ILE A 112 6.04 -10.85 -5.73
N LYS A 113 7.12 -10.99 -4.94
CA LYS A 113 7.05 -11.72 -3.65
C LYS A 113 6.16 -11.02 -2.63
N LEU A 114 6.10 -9.69 -2.70
CA LEU A 114 5.26 -8.89 -1.82
C LEU A 114 3.79 -9.01 -2.20
N GLN A 115 3.50 -8.90 -3.50
CA GLN A 115 2.18 -9.18 -4.07
C GLN A 115 1.75 -10.61 -3.78
N ALA A 116 2.65 -11.60 -3.91
CA ALA A 116 2.35 -12.98 -3.53
C ALA A 116 2.04 -13.13 -2.03
N LYS A 117 2.65 -12.32 -1.16
CA LYS A 117 2.31 -12.28 0.27
C LYS A 117 0.95 -11.62 0.52
N PHE A 118 0.65 -10.53 -0.18
CA PHE A 118 -0.66 -9.87 -0.10
C PHE A 118 -1.75 -10.78 -0.64
N ALA A 119 -1.63 -11.29 -1.87
CA ALA A 119 -2.54 -12.26 -2.45
C ALA A 119 -2.71 -13.48 -1.54
N LYS A 120 -1.62 -14.02 -0.95
CA LYS A 120 -1.72 -15.10 0.02
C LYS A 120 -2.49 -14.68 1.28
N ARG A 121 -2.27 -13.47 1.81
CA ARG A 121 -2.98 -12.95 2.99
C ARG A 121 -4.45 -12.69 2.69
N SER A 122 -4.78 -12.10 1.54
CA SER A 122 -6.15 -11.92 1.03
C SER A 122 -6.85 -13.26 0.83
N MET A 123 -6.19 -14.24 0.20
CA MET A 123 -6.73 -15.59 0.07
C MET A 123 -6.97 -16.23 1.44
N MET A 124 -6.01 -16.14 2.36
CA MET A 124 -6.10 -16.76 3.69
C MET A 124 -7.16 -16.10 4.57
N ASN A 125 -7.30 -14.77 4.50
CA ASN A 125 -8.36 -14.01 5.16
C ASN A 125 -9.74 -14.32 4.55
N CYS A 126 -9.85 -14.48 3.22
CA CYS A 126 -11.07 -14.96 2.58
C CYS A 126 -11.44 -16.38 3.04
N PHE A 127 -10.46 -17.27 3.20
CA PHE A 127 -10.71 -18.61 3.75
C PHE A 127 -11.20 -18.52 5.20
N ILE A 128 -10.55 -17.73 6.07
CA ILE A 128 -10.97 -17.55 7.47
C ILE A 128 -12.39 -16.98 7.55
N ASN A 129 -12.72 -15.95 6.76
CA ASN A 129 -14.06 -15.38 6.69
C ASN A 129 -15.11 -16.39 6.19
N ARG A 130 -14.78 -17.26 5.24
CA ARG A 130 -15.69 -18.34 4.80
C ARG A 130 -15.93 -19.40 5.89
N TYR A 131 -14.95 -19.66 6.75
CA TYR A 131 -15.11 -20.59 7.86
C TYR A 131 -15.82 -19.95 9.08
N SER A 132 -15.65 -18.66 9.33
CA SER A 132 -16.35 -17.94 10.41
C SER A 132 -17.80 -17.58 10.05
N ALA A 133 -18.12 -17.41 8.76
CA ALA A 133 -19.48 -17.14 8.27
C ALA A 133 -20.34 -18.39 8.04
N ASN A 134 -19.89 -19.58 8.43
CA ASN A 134 -20.73 -20.78 8.51
C ASN A 134 -21.11 -21.08 9.96
N PRO A 135 -22.12 -20.39 10.55
CA PRO A 135 -22.79 -20.94 11.71
C PRO A 135 -23.57 -22.19 11.28
N LYS A 136 -23.51 -23.24 12.11
CA LYS A 136 -24.50 -24.33 12.08
C LYS A 136 -25.88 -23.80 12.43
#